data_AF-A0A7H4MUC1-F1
#
_entry.id   AF-A0A7H4MUC1-F1
#
_cell.length_a   1.000
_cell.length_b   1.000
_cell.length_c   1.000
_cell.angle_alpha   90.00
_cell.angle_beta   90.00
_cell.angle_gamma   90.00
#
_symmetry.space_group_name_H-M   'P 1'
#
loop_
_entity.id
_entity.type
_entity.pdbx_description
1 polymer ?
#
loop_
_entity_poly.entity_id
_entity_poly.type
_entity_poly.pdbx_seq_one_letter_code
_entity_poly.pdbx_strand_id
1 'polypeptide(L)'
;MQSPEKEVGHYPITLTTAGLQDDKLAHFGPSLVVGHWHNDMPGLTPEAEVMASSEGCPRQIVKYSDRVYGFQCHMEFDAEVIELLIAHSQQELSAARGRRFIRSEQEMRAWDYREMNEKLWAFLDKLTAK
;
A
#
# COMPACT_ATOMS: atom_id res chain seq x y z
N MET A 1 14.26 -7.30 0.82
CA MET A 1 14.27 -7.97 2.15
C MET A 1 12.87 -8.49 2.39
N GLN A 2 12.71 -9.57 3.13
CA GLN A 2 11.37 -10.13 3.34
C GLN A 2 10.56 -9.25 4.31
N SER A 3 9.28 -9.05 4.01
CA SER A 3 8.32 -8.42 4.94
C SER A 3 8.04 -9.36 6.11
N PRO A 4 7.76 -8.88 7.33
CA PRO A 4 7.37 -9.75 8.46
C PRO A 4 6.16 -10.62 8.12
N GLU A 5 5.20 -10.05 7.39
CA GLU A 5 4.01 -10.73 6.92
C GLU A 5 3.82 -10.52 5.42
N LYS A 6 3.24 -11.54 4.78
CA LYS A 6 2.73 -11.43 3.42
C LYS A 6 1.35 -10.80 3.46
N GLU A 7 1.16 -9.72 2.72
CA GLU A 7 -0.12 -8.99 2.68
C GLU A 7 -0.71 -9.05 1.26
N VAL A 8 -1.92 -9.60 1.15
CA VAL A 8 -2.67 -9.67 -0.11
C VAL A 8 -4.12 -9.27 0.16
N GLY A 9 -4.58 -8.21 -0.52
CA GLY A 9 -5.92 -7.66 -0.38
C GLY A 9 -5.92 -6.20 0.05
N HIS A 10 -6.86 -5.81 0.91
CA HIS A 10 -6.98 -4.44 1.43
C HIS A 10 -6.83 -4.41 2.95
N TYR A 11 -5.95 -3.54 3.43
CA TYR A 11 -5.63 -3.35 4.84
C TYR A 11 -5.24 -1.89 5.13
N PRO A 12 -5.49 -1.40 6.35
CA PRO A 12 -5.08 -0.06 6.73
C PRO A 12 -3.57 0.08 6.78
N ILE A 13 -3.08 1.17 6.21
CA ILE A 13 -1.78 1.76 6.57
C ILE A 13 -2.02 2.87 7.59
N THR A 14 -1.03 3.12 8.43
CA THR A 14 -0.99 4.17 9.44
C THR A 14 0.19 5.08 9.12
N LEU A 15 -0.08 6.38 8.97
CA LEU A 15 0.97 7.36 8.73
C LEU A 15 1.79 7.55 10.00
N THR A 16 3.11 7.65 9.84
CA THR A 16 4.00 8.06 10.92
C THR A 16 3.84 9.55 11.21
N THR A 17 4.45 10.05 12.28
CA THR A 17 4.53 11.51 12.52
C THR A 17 5.09 12.25 11.31
N ALA A 18 6.12 11.71 10.66
CA ALA A 18 6.68 12.26 9.44
C ALA A 18 5.70 12.22 8.26
N GLY A 19 5.00 11.10 8.07
CA GLY A 19 3.90 10.98 7.11
C GLY A 19 2.84 12.06 7.26
N LEU A 20 2.41 12.31 8.49
CA LEU A 20 1.39 13.33 8.81
C LEU A 20 1.88 14.77 8.64
N GLN A 21 3.19 15.00 8.68
CA GLN A 21 3.80 16.32 8.50
C GLN A 21 4.22 16.58 7.05
N ASP A 22 4.18 15.56 6.17
CA ASP A 22 4.54 15.72 4.77
C ASP A 22 3.35 16.27 3.98
N ASP A 23 3.50 17.46 3.40
CA ASP A 23 2.45 18.15 2.65
C ASP A 23 1.87 17.34 1.47
N LYS A 24 2.62 16.35 0.97
CA LYS A 24 2.21 15.46 -0.12
C LYS A 24 1.39 14.28 0.39
N LEU A 25 1.49 13.91 1.68
CA LEU A 25 0.82 12.72 2.25
C LEU A 25 -0.20 13.06 3.35
N ALA A 26 -0.12 14.22 3.98
CA ALA A 26 -0.95 14.58 5.14
C ALA A 26 -2.46 14.45 4.88
N HIS A 27 -2.91 14.61 3.63
CA HIS A 27 -4.32 14.44 3.25
C HIS A 27 -4.81 12.99 3.29
N PHE A 28 -3.93 12.00 3.46
CA PHE A 28 -4.32 10.61 3.69
C PHE A 28 -4.94 10.45 5.09
N GLY A 29 -4.64 11.35 6.03
CA GLY A 29 -5.06 11.24 7.42
C GLY A 29 -4.21 10.22 8.21
N PRO A 30 -4.57 9.93 9.48
CA PRO A 30 -3.79 9.04 10.34
C PRO A 30 -3.79 7.59 9.88
N SER A 31 -4.85 7.16 9.18
CA SER A 31 -4.93 5.81 8.62
C SER A 31 -5.79 5.79 7.36
N LEU A 32 -5.41 4.95 6.41
CA LEU A 32 -6.08 4.78 5.12
C LEU A 32 -6.05 3.31 4.70
N VAL A 33 -7.17 2.75 4.28
CA VAL A 33 -7.20 1.38 3.71
C VAL A 33 -6.74 1.43 2.26
N VAL A 34 -5.76 0.61 1.93
CA VAL A 34 -5.12 0.56 0.61
C VAL A 34 -4.92 -0.88 0.15
N GLY A 35 -4.62 -1.09 -1.12
CA GLY A 35 -4.28 -2.41 -1.67
C GLY A 35 -2.89 -2.89 -1.21
N HIS A 36 -2.73 -4.20 -1.10
CA HIS A 36 -1.48 -4.89 -0.78
C HIS A 36 -1.38 -6.14 -1.66
N TRP A 37 -0.21 -6.39 -2.21
CA TRP A 37 0.08 -7.62 -2.95
C TRP A 37 1.58 -7.93 -2.90
N HIS A 38 2.10 -8.16 -1.70
CA HIS A 38 3.55 -8.30 -1.50
C HIS A 38 3.92 -9.33 -0.43
N ASN A 39 5.17 -9.81 -0.52
CA ASN A 39 5.82 -10.66 0.49
C ASN A 39 7.16 -10.08 0.96
N ASP A 40 7.68 -9.10 0.23
CA ASP A 40 8.94 -8.42 0.48
C ASP A 40 8.66 -6.95 0.78
N MET A 41 9.67 -6.27 1.32
CA MET A 41 9.61 -4.84 1.61
C MET A 41 10.89 -4.14 1.14
N PRO A 42 10.81 -2.83 0.84
CA PRO A 42 11.94 -2.09 0.30
C PRO A 42 13.09 -1.96 1.32
N GLY A 43 14.31 -1.88 0.77
CA GLY A 43 15.47 -1.42 1.53
C GLY A 43 15.38 0.08 1.83
N LEU A 44 16.07 0.51 2.89
CA LEU A 44 16.16 1.92 3.27
C LEU A 44 17.59 2.41 3.00
N THR A 45 17.73 3.61 2.42
CA THR A 45 18.99 4.36 2.47
C THR A 45 19.13 5.05 3.83
N PRO A 46 20.32 5.50 4.24
CA PRO A 46 20.50 6.22 5.50
C PRO A 46 19.61 7.46 5.64
N GLU A 47 19.28 8.11 4.53
CA GLU A 47 18.45 9.32 4.47
C GLU A 47 16.96 9.01 4.26
N ALA A 48 16.59 7.75 4.03
CA ALA A 48 15.20 7.38 3.78
C ALA A 48 14.36 7.43 5.06
N GLU A 49 13.16 7.98 4.95
CA GLU A 49 12.21 8.10 6.04
C GLU A 49 10.97 7.25 5.77
N VAL A 50 10.53 6.51 6.78
CA VAL A 50 9.29 5.72 6.70
C VAL A 50 8.12 6.64 7.00
N MET A 51 7.25 6.80 6.00
CA MET A 51 6.09 7.70 6.06
C MET A 51 4.82 6.97 6.49
N ALA A 52 4.72 5.67 6.25
CA ALA A 52 3.61 4.84 6.71
C ALA A 52 4.01 3.37 6.89
N SER A 53 3.31 2.69 7.79
CA SER A 53 3.41 1.24 8.02
C SER A 53 2.02 0.60 8.09
N SER A 54 1.94 -0.72 7.94
CA SER A 54 0.76 -1.50 8.28
C SER A 54 1.07 -2.38 9.50
N GLU A 55 0.08 -3.14 9.96
CA GLU A 55 0.33 -4.15 10.99
C GLU A 55 1.25 -5.27 10.49
N GLY A 56 1.16 -5.65 9.21
CA GLY A 56 1.96 -6.73 8.61
C GLY A 56 3.32 -6.30 8.06
N CYS A 57 3.49 -5.03 7.69
CA CYS A 57 4.71 -4.52 7.07
C CYS A 57 5.11 -3.13 7.59
N PRO A 58 6.34 -2.95 8.10
CA PRO A 58 6.76 -1.68 8.69
C PRO A 58 7.10 -0.60 7.64
N ARG A 59 7.03 -0.89 6.34
CA ARG A 59 7.54 0.00 5.27
C ARG A 59 6.58 0.08 4.10
N GLN A 60 5.43 0.70 4.35
CA GLN A 60 4.37 0.82 3.35
C GLN A 60 4.58 2.01 2.43
N ILE A 61 5.00 3.15 2.98
CA ILE A 61 5.41 4.31 2.21
C ILE A 61 6.76 4.78 2.74
N VAL A 62 7.71 5.00 1.84
CA VAL A 62 9.07 5.46 2.15
C VAL A 62 9.38 6.69 1.31
N LYS A 63 9.89 7.75 1.93
CA LYS A 63 10.43 8.91 1.25
C LYS A 63 11.95 8.80 1.19
N TYR A 64 12.50 8.70 -0.01
CA TYR A 64 13.96 8.62 -0.22
C TYR A 64 14.60 10.00 -0.42
N SER A 65 13.83 10.97 -0.94
CA SER A 65 14.22 12.39 -1.04
C SER A 65 12.96 13.25 -1.24
N ASP A 66 13.12 14.57 -1.41
CA ASP A 66 11.99 15.52 -1.50
C ASP A 66 10.89 15.13 -2.51
N ARG A 67 11.27 14.53 -3.64
CA ARG A 67 10.36 14.13 -4.73
C ARG A 67 10.46 12.65 -5.11
N VAL A 68 11.10 11.83 -4.28
CA VAL A 68 11.28 10.40 -4.56
C VAL A 68 10.64 9.60 -3.44
N TYR A 69 9.52 8.95 -3.77
CA TYR A 69 8.73 8.13 -2.86
C TYR A 69 8.62 6.70 -3.39
N GLY A 70 8.65 5.74 -2.47
CA GLY A 70 8.32 4.34 -2.73
C GLY A 70 7.04 3.96 -2.01
N PHE A 71 6.12 3.34 -2.75
CA PHE A 71 4.88 2.77 -2.21
C PHE A 71 5.00 1.25 -2.34
N GLN A 72 4.99 0.56 -1.21
CA GLN A 72 4.87 -0.90 -1.17
C GLN A 72 3.40 -1.34 -1.27
N CYS A 73 2.49 -0.50 -0.78
CA CYS A 73 1.06 -0.65 -1.00
C CYS A 73 0.67 -0.24 -2.43
N HIS A 74 -0.49 -0.73 -2.85
CA HIS A 74 -1.08 -0.49 -4.16
C HIS A 74 -2.34 0.35 -4.03
N MET A 75 -2.18 1.66 -4.15
CA MET A 75 -3.30 2.62 -4.14
C MET A 75 -3.94 2.77 -5.54
N GLU A 76 -3.33 2.17 -6.55
CA GLU A 76 -3.72 2.19 -7.96
C GLU A 76 -4.64 1.04 -8.36
N PHE A 77 -4.92 0.08 -7.48
CA PHE A 77 -5.84 -1.01 -7.84
C PHE A 77 -7.24 -0.47 -8.15
N ASP A 78 -7.88 -1.13 -9.10
CA ASP A 78 -9.29 -1.04 -9.42
C ASP A 78 -9.86 -2.45 -9.58
N ALA A 79 -11.16 -2.55 -9.90
CA ALA A 79 -11.83 -3.83 -10.05
C ALA A 79 -11.24 -4.69 -11.18
N GLU A 80 -10.79 -4.10 -12.28
CA GLU A 80 -10.23 -4.84 -13.41
C GLU A 80 -8.85 -5.40 -13.07
N VAL A 81 -7.99 -4.59 -12.47
CA VAL A 81 -6.66 -4.99 -12.01
C VAL A 81 -6.75 -6.13 -10.99
N ILE A 82 -7.73 -6.07 -10.07
CA ILE A 82 -7.94 -7.13 -9.07
C ILE A 82 -8.32 -8.47 -9.73
N GLU A 83 -9.20 -8.46 -10.74
CA GLU A 83 -9.53 -9.70 -11.45
C GLU A 83 -8.30 -10.29 -12.15
N LEU A 84 -7.49 -9.44 -12.79
CA LEU A 84 -6.25 -9.87 -13.43
C LEU A 84 -5.26 -10.46 -12.41
N LEU A 85 -5.07 -9.81 -11.26
CA LEU A 85 -4.18 -10.31 -10.21
C LEU A 85 -4.65 -11.65 -9.66
N ILE A 86 -5.94 -11.81 -9.38
CA ILE A 86 -6.51 -13.08 -8.90
C ILE A 86 -6.30 -14.18 -9.95
N ALA A 87 -6.54 -13.89 -11.23
CA ALA A 87 -6.38 -14.87 -12.31
C ALA A 87 -4.93 -15.37 -12.44
N HIS A 88 -3.93 -14.51 -12.22
CA HIS A 88 -2.51 -14.88 -12.35
C HIS A 88 -1.90 -15.49 -11.08
N SER A 89 -2.52 -15.30 -9.92
CA SER A 89 -1.99 -15.75 -8.62
C SER A 89 -2.80 -16.86 -7.94
N GLN A 90 -3.65 -17.58 -8.66
CA GLN A 90 -4.51 -18.63 -8.08
C GLN A 90 -3.77 -19.64 -7.18
N GLN A 91 -2.61 -20.14 -7.63
CA GLN A 91 -1.81 -21.09 -6.87
C GLN A 91 -1.25 -20.46 -5.59
N GLU A 92 -0.76 -19.23 -5.70
CA GLU A 92 -0.19 -18.45 -4.61
C GLU A 92 -1.24 -18.13 -3.54
N LEU A 93 -2.42 -17.69 -3.97
CA LEU A 93 -3.58 -17.41 -3.11
C LEU A 93 -4.06 -18.69 -2.42
N SER A 94 -4.15 -19.81 -3.14
CA SER A 94 -4.53 -21.10 -2.58
C SER A 94 -3.52 -21.57 -1.51
N ALA A 95 -2.22 -21.40 -1.76
CA ALA A 95 -1.17 -21.80 -0.81
C ALA A 95 -1.08 -20.88 0.41
N ALA A 96 -1.52 -19.63 0.28
CA ALA A 96 -1.53 -18.64 1.35
C ALA A 96 -2.89 -18.54 2.09
N ARG A 97 -3.90 -19.31 1.66
CA ARG A 97 -5.25 -19.29 2.21
C ARG A 97 -5.25 -19.55 3.72
N GLY A 98 -5.97 -18.72 4.46
CA GLY A 98 -6.11 -18.83 5.92
C GLY A 98 -4.98 -18.17 6.71
N ARG A 99 -3.96 -17.60 6.05
CA ARG A 99 -2.98 -16.73 6.72
C ARG A 99 -3.63 -15.40 7.10
N ARG A 100 -3.09 -14.77 8.15
CA ARG A 100 -3.67 -13.59 8.81
C ARG A 100 -3.96 -12.42 7.86
N PHE A 101 -3.04 -12.12 6.96
CA PHE A 101 -3.11 -10.94 6.07
C PHE A 101 -3.39 -11.30 4.61
N ILE A 102 -4.15 -12.38 4.38
CA ILE A 102 -4.58 -12.80 3.05
C ILE A 102 -6.10 -12.73 2.99
N ARG A 103 -6.62 -11.72 2.28
CA ARG A 103 -8.05 -11.59 2.01
C ARG A 103 -8.53 -12.67 1.05
N SER A 104 -9.79 -13.07 1.20
CA SER A 104 -10.43 -13.92 0.21
C SER A 104 -10.64 -13.16 -1.11
N GLU A 105 -10.68 -13.90 -2.21
CA GLU A 105 -10.97 -13.30 -3.52
C GLU A 105 -12.33 -12.57 -3.53
N GLN A 106 -13.33 -13.10 -2.81
CA GLN A 106 -14.63 -12.47 -2.69
C GLN A 106 -14.54 -11.11 -1.96
N GLU A 107 -13.78 -11.02 -0.87
CA GLU A 107 -13.56 -9.76 -0.15
C GLU A 107 -12.81 -8.73 -1.01
N MET A 108 -11.86 -9.17 -1.84
CA MET A 108 -11.14 -8.27 -2.74
C MET A 108 -12.07 -7.74 -3.83
N ARG A 109 -12.85 -8.61 -4.48
CA ARG A 109 -13.81 -8.22 -5.52
C ARG A 109 -14.92 -7.29 -5.02
N ALA A 110 -15.33 -7.45 -3.76
CA ALA A 110 -16.41 -6.66 -3.18
C ALA A 110 -15.94 -5.29 -2.66
N TRP A 111 -14.63 -5.01 -2.67
CA TRP A 111 -14.10 -3.77 -2.12
C TRP A 111 -14.27 -2.59 -3.07
N ASP A 112 -14.50 -1.41 -2.49
CA ASP A 112 -14.56 -0.15 -3.21
C ASP A 112 -13.19 0.56 -3.15
N TYR A 113 -12.50 0.58 -4.28
CA TYR A 113 -11.14 1.10 -4.39
C TYR A 113 -11.07 2.62 -4.63
N ARG A 114 -12.21 3.29 -4.80
CA ARG A 114 -12.25 4.70 -5.21
C ARG A 114 -11.55 5.65 -4.24
N GLU A 115 -11.74 5.46 -2.93
CA GLU A 115 -11.14 6.34 -1.92
C GLU A 115 -9.60 6.37 -2.04
N MET A 116 -8.95 5.21 -2.13
CA MET A 116 -7.49 5.17 -2.23
C MET A 116 -7.00 5.72 -3.57
N ASN A 117 -7.76 5.53 -4.66
CA ASN A 117 -7.41 6.11 -5.97
C ASN A 117 -7.48 7.65 -5.91
N GLU A 118 -8.52 8.22 -5.32
CA GLU A 118 -8.67 9.67 -5.13
C GLU A 118 -7.53 10.25 -4.29
N LYS A 119 -7.13 9.55 -3.20
CA LYS A 119 -5.98 9.95 -2.38
C LYS A 119 -4.68 9.91 -3.18
N LEU A 120 -4.48 8.88 -4.00
CA LEU A 120 -3.31 8.74 -4.86
C LEU A 120 -3.23 9.86 -5.90
N TRP A 121 -4.34 10.21 -6.56
CA TRP A 121 -4.35 11.33 -7.51
C TRP A 121 -3.98 12.65 -6.84
N ALA A 122 -4.55 12.93 -5.67
CA ALA A 122 -4.19 14.12 -4.91
C ALA A 122 -2.70 14.12 -4.48
N PHE A 123 -2.12 12.96 -4.16
CA PHE A 123 -0.68 12.83 -3.92
C PHE A 123 0.13 13.17 -5.17
N LEU A 124 -0.26 12.64 -6.35
CA LEU A 124 0.44 12.89 -7.62
C LEU A 124 0.35 14.37 -8.05
N ASP A 125 -0.80 15.02 -7.84
CA ASP A 125 -0.97 16.46 -8.08
C ASP A 125 -0.03 17.27 -7.19
N LYS A 126 0.05 16.94 -5.90
CA LYS A 126 0.95 17.58 -4.93
C LYS A 126 2.43 17.33 -5.23
N LEU A 127 2.76 16.15 -5.74
CA LEU A 127 4.13 15.77 -6.10
C LEU A 127 4.63 16.54 -7.33
N THR A 128 3.74 16.84 -8.27
CA THR A 128 4.07 17.50 -9.55
C THR A 128 3.85 19.02 -9.55
N ALA A 129 3.23 19.56 -8.49
CA ALA A 129 3.11 20.99 -8.27
C ALA A 129 4.49 21.68 -8.28
N LYS A 130 4.54 22.86 -8.93
CA LYS A 130 5.76 23.65 -9.10
C LYS A 130 6.18 24.35 -7.82
#